data_AF-A0A2B7ZJU2-F1
#
_entry.id   AF-A0A2B7ZJU2-F1
#
_cell.length_a   1.000
_cell.length_b   1.000
_cell.length_c   1.000
_cell.angle_alpha   90.00
_cell.angle_beta   90.00
_cell.angle_gamma   90.00
#
_symmetry.space_group_name_H-M   'P 1'
#
loop_
_entity.id
_entity.type
_entity.pdbx_description
1 polymer ?
#
loop_
_entity_poly.entity_id
_entity_poly.type
_entity_poly.pdbx_seq_one_letter_code
_entity_poly.pdbx_strand_id
1 'polypeptide(L)'
;MPQAQPELKKYMEKRLFVQLNGNRKVIGILRGYDVRASPHSSFASTTFLSLDIYMALYFCSRLQNARVFMNIVLDEAVEEKNGGEKVRLGMVVIRGNSVVMLEVCSPPSRIC
;
A
#
# COMPACT_ATOMS: atom_id res chain seq x y z
N MET A 1 2.32 22.48 -7.87
CA MET A 1 0.99 21.91 -8.20
C MET A 1 0.60 21.00 -7.05
N PRO A 2 -0.62 21.08 -6.49
CA PRO A 2 -0.97 20.32 -5.30
C PRO A 2 -0.97 18.84 -5.67
N GLN A 3 -0.04 18.09 -5.09
CA GLN A 3 0.09 16.65 -5.29
C GLN A 3 -1.17 16.01 -4.73
N ALA A 4 -2.05 15.54 -5.61
CA ALA A 4 -3.30 14.92 -5.22
C ALA A 4 -3.02 13.60 -4.49
N GLN A 5 -2.88 13.66 -3.17
CA GLN A 5 -3.11 12.52 -2.28
C GLN A 5 -4.29 12.77 -1.31
N PRO A 6 -5.49 13.19 -1.78
CA PRO A 6 -6.63 13.38 -0.89
C PRO A 6 -7.43 12.09 -0.62
N GLU A 7 -7.15 10.96 -1.28
CA GLU A 7 -8.07 9.82 -1.27
C GLU A 7 -7.95 8.97 0.00
N LEU A 8 -6.72 8.64 0.42
CA LEU A 8 -6.53 7.76 1.58
C LEU A 8 -6.91 8.44 2.91
N LYS A 9 -6.74 9.77 2.99
CA LYS A 9 -7.20 10.54 4.15
C LYS A 9 -8.73 10.43 4.35
N LYS A 10 -9.51 10.25 3.27
CA LYS A 10 -10.97 10.04 3.34
C LYS A 10 -11.36 8.66 3.87
N TYR A 11 -10.39 7.75 3.99
CA TYR A 11 -10.57 6.36 4.42
C TYR A 11 -10.14 6.15 5.88
N MET A 12 -9.54 7.16 6.51
CA MET A 12 -9.26 7.15 7.95
C MET A 12 -10.54 6.90 8.73
N GLU A 13 -10.44 6.09 9.79
CA GLU A 13 -11.56 5.70 10.67
C GLU A 13 -12.68 4.92 9.96
N LYS A 14 -12.50 4.56 8.69
CA LYS A 14 -13.43 3.69 7.96
C LYS A 14 -12.95 2.26 8.00
N ARG A 15 -13.93 1.35 7.89
CA ARG A 15 -13.66 -0.07 7.76
C ARG A 15 -13.22 -0.36 6.32
N LEU A 16 -12.07 -0.99 6.17
CA LEU A 16 -11.48 -1.35 4.90
C LEU A 16 -11.52 -2.85 4.72
N PHE A 17 -11.76 -3.24 3.48
CA PHE A 17 -11.55 -4.58 2.97
C PHE A 17 -10.24 -4.57 2.18
N VAL A 18 -9.24 -5.31 2.65
CA VAL A 18 -7.90 -5.36 2.08
C VAL A 18 -7.63 -6.76 1.57
N GLN A 19 -7.38 -6.89 0.29
CA GLN A 19 -6.94 -8.13 -0.32
C GLN A 19 -5.41 -8.18 -0.34
N LEU A 20 -4.85 -9.24 0.23
CA LEU A 20 -3.42 -9.47 0.30
C LEU A 20 -2.99 -10.57 -0.68
N ASN A 21 -1.70 -10.58 -0.99
CA ASN A 21 -1.08 -11.67 -1.74
C ASN A 21 -1.34 -13.02 -1.04
N GLY A 22 -1.57 -14.06 -1.85
CA GLY A 22 -1.87 -15.41 -1.36
C GLY A 22 -3.35 -15.66 -1.02
N ASN A 23 -4.27 -14.94 -1.69
CA ASN A 23 -5.73 -15.08 -1.51
C ASN A 23 -6.22 -14.85 -0.08
N ARG A 24 -5.48 -14.05 0.69
CA ARG A 24 -5.86 -13.67 2.06
C ARG A 24 -6.64 -12.37 2.02
N LYS A 25 -7.67 -12.26 2.85
CA LYS A 25 -8.49 -11.05 2.96
C LYS A 25 -8.44 -10.57 4.40
N VAL A 26 -8.24 -9.28 4.61
CA VAL A 26 -8.22 -8.67 5.94
C VAL A 26 -9.22 -7.53 5.96
N ILE A 27 -10.06 -7.52 6.99
CA ILE A 27 -11.05 -6.48 7.23
C ILE A 27 -10.69 -5.78 8.53
N GLY A 28 -10.56 -4.46 8.53
CA GLY A 28 -10.23 -3.71 9.74
C GLY A 28 -10.47 -2.21 9.57
N ILE A 29 -10.38 -1.46 10.66
CA ILE A 29 -10.56 0.00 10.66
C ILE A 29 -9.21 0.67 10.37
N LEU A 30 -9.15 1.54 9.36
CA LEU A 30 -7.91 2.26 9.06
C LEU A 30 -7.59 3.27 10.18
N ARG A 31 -6.47 3.07 10.86
CA ARG A 31 -5.94 3.99 11.87
C ARG A 31 -4.83 4.88 11.36
N GLY A 32 -4.08 4.43 10.36
CA GLY A 32 -2.95 5.19 9.84
C GLY A 32 -2.39 4.60 8.57
N TYR A 33 -1.61 5.40 7.84
CA TYR A 33 -0.93 4.99 6.63
C TYR A 33 0.43 5.70 6.52
N ASP A 34 1.43 5.00 5.99
CA ASP A 34 2.77 5.53 5.71
C ASP A 34 3.03 5.34 4.21
N VAL A 35 2.99 6.44 3.47
CA VAL A 35 3.33 6.44 2.04
C VAL A 35 4.83 6.69 1.92
N ARG A 36 5.59 5.62 1.75
CA ARG A 36 7.00 5.76 1.38
C ARG A 36 7.11 5.71 -0.13
N ALA A 37 7.31 6.88 -0.74
CA ALA A 37 7.90 6.96 -2.05
C ALA A 37 9.40 6.66 -1.89
N SER A 38 9.81 5.40 -1.98
CA SER A 38 11.24 5.08 -2.05
C SER A 38 11.72 5.30 -3.49
N PRO A 39 12.60 6.27 -3.78
CA PRO A 39 13.20 6.39 -5.11
C PRO A 39 14.31 5.35 -5.33
N HIS A 40 14.71 4.59 -4.30
CA HIS A 40 15.90 3.75 -4.38
C HIS A 40 15.76 2.46 -3.57
N SER A 41 15.65 1.33 -4.25
CA SER A 41 16.09 0.03 -3.72
C SER A 41 17.00 -0.71 -4.69
N SER A 42 17.82 0.07 -5.42
CA SER A 42 19.02 -0.42 -6.10
C SER A 42 19.88 0.77 -6.54
N PHE A 43 20.33 1.57 -5.57
CA PHE A 43 21.68 2.16 -5.71
C PHE A 43 22.65 0.99 -5.55
N ALA A 44 22.79 0.20 -6.61
CA ALA A 44 23.93 -0.68 -6.73
C ALA A 44 25.14 0.24 -6.85
N SER A 45 25.98 0.21 -5.83
CA SER A 45 27.32 0.78 -5.84
C SER A 45 28.09 0.20 -7.03
N THR A 46 28.08 0.88 -8.18
CA THR A 46 28.96 0.51 -9.29
C THR A 46 29.52 1.78 -9.92
N THR A 47 30.69 2.14 -9.38
CA THR A 47 31.83 2.81 -10.04
C THR A 47 31.54 4.08 -10.85
N PHE A 48 31.99 5.20 -10.28
CA PHE A 48 32.50 6.38 -10.97
C PHE A 48 33.38 5.99 -12.18
N LEU A 49 32.85 5.99 -13.40
CA LEU A 49 33.64 6.08 -14.64
C LEU A 49 32.75 6.60 -15.79
N SER A 50 32.84 7.92 -16.03
CA SER A 50 32.75 8.62 -17.32
C SER A 50 31.79 8.08 -18.41
N LEU A 51 30.47 8.08 -18.17
CA LEU A 51 29.43 7.89 -19.22
C LEU A 51 28.02 8.40 -18.78
N ASP A 52 27.98 9.46 -17.97
CA ASP A 52 26.77 9.89 -17.25
C ASP A 52 25.60 10.38 -18.14
N ILE A 53 25.84 10.75 -19.40
CA ILE A 53 24.78 11.23 -20.30
C ILE A 53 23.95 10.07 -20.88
N TYR A 54 24.57 8.93 -21.20
CA TYR A 54 23.87 7.80 -21.83
C TYR A 54 23.07 6.97 -20.80
N MET A 55 23.55 6.88 -19.56
CA MET A 55 22.80 6.25 -18.45
C MET A 55 21.65 7.13 -17.95
N ALA A 56 21.76 8.46 -17.95
CA ALA A 56 20.66 9.35 -17.56
C ALA A 56 19.42 9.20 -18.47
N LEU A 57 19.63 9.04 -19.78
CA LEU A 57 18.55 8.81 -20.76
C LEU A 57 17.95 7.39 -20.69
N TYR A 58 18.75 6.38 -20.35
CA TYR A 58 18.26 5.00 -20.11
C TYR A 58 17.53 4.85 -18.77
N PHE A 59 17.98 5.57 -17.73
CA PHE A 59 17.33 5.60 -16.41
C PHE A 59 15.95 6.29 -16.48
N CYS A 60 15.85 7.37 -17.26
CA CYS A 60 14.58 8.04 -17.55
C CYS A 60 13.55 7.09 -18.21
N SER A 61 14.01 6.21 -19.11
CA SER A 61 13.14 5.24 -19.82
C SER A 61 12.75 4.00 -19.00
N ARG A 62 13.37 3.74 -17.83
CA ARG A 62 13.02 2.63 -16.93
C ARG A 62 12.38 3.06 -15.60
N LEU A 63 12.14 4.36 -15.40
CA LEU A 63 11.52 4.90 -14.19
C LEU A 63 9.99 4.76 -14.13
N GLN A 64 9.39 3.93 -15.00
CA GLN A 64 7.94 3.94 -15.19
C GLN A 64 7.16 3.05 -14.20
N ASN A 65 7.84 2.36 -13.28
CA ASN A 65 7.19 1.54 -12.25
C ASN A 65 7.67 1.93 -10.85
N ALA A 66 7.50 3.20 -10.47
CA ALA A 66 7.57 3.59 -9.07
C ALA A 66 6.41 2.89 -8.32
N ARG A 67 6.67 1.67 -7.84
CA ARG A 67 5.71 0.94 -7.01
C ARG A 67 5.62 1.68 -5.68
N VAL A 68 4.57 2.47 -5.52
CA VAL A 68 4.29 3.17 -4.26
C VAL A 68 4.02 2.10 -3.21
N PHE A 69 4.88 2.00 -2.20
CA PHE A 69 4.68 1.11 -1.08
C PHE A 69 3.97 1.89 0.03
N MET A 70 2.72 1.55 0.31
CA MET A 70 1.94 2.15 1.39
C MET A 70 1.78 1.14 2.53
N ASN A 71 2.40 1.39 3.68
CA ASN A 71 2.09 0.61 4.87
C ASN A 71 0.79 1.14 5.49
N ILE A 72 -0.10 0.25 5.93
CA ILE A 72 -1.37 0.63 6.55
C ILE A 72 -1.50 0.00 7.93
N VAL A 73 -2.08 0.73 8.86
CA VAL A 73 -2.39 0.27 10.21
C VAL A 73 -3.88 0.03 10.29
N LEU A 74 -4.27 -1.22 10.53
CA LEU A 74 -5.66 -1.61 10.75
C LEU A 74 -5.87 -1.95 12.21
N ASP A 75 -7.01 -1.53 12.74
CA ASP A 75 -7.50 -1.88 14.07
C ASP A 75 -8.72 -2.79 13.99
N GLU A 76 -8.96 -3.57 15.04
CA GLU A 76 -9.97 -4.63 15.09
C GLU A 76 -9.93 -5.56 13.85
N ALA A 77 -8.73 -5.84 13.35
CA ALA A 77 -8.55 -6.57 12.11
C ALA A 77 -8.98 -8.03 12.24
N VAL A 78 -9.71 -8.52 11.26
CA VAL A 78 -10.11 -9.91 11.09
C VAL A 78 -9.58 -10.39 9.75
N GLU A 79 -8.80 -11.45 9.78
CA GLU A 79 -8.31 -12.13 8.59
C GLU A 79 -9.21 -13.30 8.23
N GLU A 80 -9.57 -13.39 6.96
CA GLU A 80 -10.22 -14.54 6.34
C GLU A 80 -9.18 -15.30 5.50
N LYS A 81 -8.86 -16.53 5.94
CA LYS A 81 -7.99 -17.45 5.18
C LYS A 81 -8.78 -18.10 4.04
N ASN A 82 -8.06 -18.73 3.12
CA ASN A 82 -8.65 -19.46 1.98
C ASN A 82 -9.62 -20.60 2.39
N GLY A 83 -9.56 -21.06 3.64
CA GLY A 83 -10.48 -22.07 4.20
C GLY A 83 -11.74 -21.50 4.88
N GLY A 84 -12.01 -20.20 4.76
CA GLY A 84 -13.15 -19.55 5.44
C GLY A 84 -12.96 -19.35 6.95
N GLU A 85 -11.83 -19.82 7.50
CA GLU A 85 -11.43 -19.59 8.87
C GLU A 85 -11.19 -18.08 9.09
N LYS A 86 -11.89 -17.52 10.08
CA LYS A 86 -11.78 -16.12 10.48
C LYS A 86 -10.94 -16.00 11.75
N VAL A 87 -9.78 -15.36 11.63
CA VAL A 87 -8.85 -15.14 12.74
C VAL A 87 -8.91 -13.66 13.14
N ARG A 88 -9.14 -13.40 14.44
CA ARG A 88 -9.08 -12.04 15.00
C ARG A 88 -7.63 -11.69 15.28
N LEU A 89 -7.13 -10.63 14.64
CA LEU A 89 -5.75 -10.17 14.79
C LEU A 89 -5.63 -8.95 15.72
N GLY A 90 -6.69 -8.15 15.86
CA GLY A 90 -6.65 -6.92 16.65
C GLY A 90 -5.94 -5.80 15.88
N MET A 91 -5.00 -5.10 16.52
CA MET A 91 -4.22 -4.05 15.86
C MET A 91 -3.06 -4.66 15.06
N VAL A 92 -3.04 -4.43 13.76
CA VAL A 92 -2.01 -4.96 12.85
C VAL A 92 -1.51 -3.92 11.87
N VAL A 93 -0.23 -4.05 11.52
CA VAL A 93 0.41 -3.25 10.48
C VAL A 93 0.60 -4.14 9.25
N ILE A 94 0.03 -3.72 8.12
CA ILE A 94 0.15 -4.39 6.84
C ILE A 94 1.17 -3.65 5.98
N ARG A 95 2.14 -4.40 5.44
CA ARG A 95 3.16 -3.87 4.53
C ARG A 95 2.61 -3.66 3.12
N GLY A 96 2.88 -2.50 2.53
CA GLY A 96 2.34 -2.12 1.22
C GLY A 96 2.69 -3.05 0.06
N ASN A 97 3.82 -3.75 0.12
CA ASN A 97 4.23 -4.70 -0.92
C ASN A 97 3.25 -5.87 -1.08
N SER A 98 2.49 -6.19 -0.03
CA SER A 98 1.59 -7.34 0.02
C SER A 98 0.15 -7.00 -0.33
N VAL A 99 -0.20 -5.72 -0.46
CA VAL A 99 -1.56 -5.27 -0.76
C VAL A 99 -1.81 -5.39 -2.26
N VAL A 100 -2.86 -6.11 -2.62
CA VAL A 100 -3.33 -6.30 -4.01
C VAL A 100 -4.44 -5.30 -4.31
N MET A 101 -5.42 -5.20 -3.41
CA MET A 101 -6.60 -4.36 -3.57
C MET A 101 -7.04 -3.81 -2.22
N LEU A 102 -7.55 -2.58 -2.22
CA LEU A 102 -8.08 -1.92 -1.04
C LEU A 102 -9.44 -1.31 -1.40
N GLU A 103 -10.46 -1.70 -0.67
CA GLU A 103 -11.83 -1.23 -0.83
C GLU A 103 -12.35 -0.68 0.50
N VAL A 104 -13.13 0.38 0.44
CA VAL A 104 -13.84 0.88 1.61
C VAL A 104 -15.08 0.03 1.79
N CYS A 105 -15.18 -0.64 2.92
CA CYS A 105 -16.45 -1.19 3.36
C CYS A 105 -17.30 0.03 3.76
N SER A 106 -18.23 0.41 2.88
CA SER A 106 -19.18 1.46 3.19
C SER A 106 -19.85 1.11 4.52
N PRO A 107 -19.94 2.05 5.48
CA PRO A 107 -20.91 1.86 6.54
C PRO A 107 -22.29 1.71 5.90
N PRO A 108 -23.24 0.96 6.47
CA PRO A 108 -24.63 1.09 6.10
C PRO A 108 -25.01 2.55 6.40
N SER A 109 -24.96 3.41 5.38
CA SER A 109 -25.56 4.73 5.42
C SER A 109 -27.04 4.47 5.65
N ARG A 110 -27.46 4.77 6.89
CA ARG A 110 -28.84 4.89 7.38
C ARG A 110 -29.90 4.59 6.31
N ILE A 111 -30.67 3.53 6.56
CA ILE A 111 -32.10 3.56 6.24
C ILE A 111 -32.62 4.84 6.91
N CYS A 112 -32.86 5.87 6.11
CA CYS A 112 -33.71 7.00 6.46
C CYS A 112 -35.15 6.63 6.11
#